data_AF-A0A7J8IXJ0-F1
#
_entry.id   AF-A0A7J8IXJ0-F1
#
_cell.length_a   1.000
_cell.length_b   1.000
_cell.length_c   1.000
_cell.angle_alpha   90.00
_cell.angle_beta   90.00
_cell.angle_gamma   90.00
#
_symmetry.space_group_name_H-M   'P 1'
#
loop_
_entity.id
_entity.type
_entity.pdbx_description
1 polymer ?
#
loop_
_entity_poly.entity_id
_entity_poly.type
_entity_poly.pdbx_seq_one_letter_code
_entity_poly.pdbx_strand_id
1 'polypeptide(L)'
;MILASVLGSGPRMGPPLRPFLGPALLLRALSTSATDSHHVEMARERSKTVTSFYNQSAIDVAAEKASVRLTPTMMLYSGRSQDGSHLLKSARYLQQELPVRIAHRIKGFRSLPFIIGCNPTILHVHELYIRAFQKLTDFPPIKDQTDEAQYCQLVRQLLDDHKDVVTLLAEGLRESRKHIEDEKLVRYFLDKTLTSRLGIRMLATHHLALHEDKPDFVGIICTRLSPKKIIEKWVDFARRLCEHKYGNAPRVRINGHVAARFPFIPMPLDYILPELLKNAMRWAGWICCLKRTDRDWGETRIPPPTTGLSLPYRATMESHLDTPYNVPDVVITIANNDIDLVIRFALSGSWVGVYRGSRHCF
;
A
#
# COMPACT_ATOMS: atom_id res chain seq x y z
N MET A 1 -0.88 -11.80 2.26
CA MET A 1 -1.23 -12.18 0.88
C MET A 1 -0.62 -11.26 -0.19
N ILE A 2 0.45 -10.51 0.12
CA ILE A 2 1.19 -9.67 -0.85
C ILE A 2 2.36 -10.45 -1.50
N LEU A 3 2.69 -11.65 -1.00
CA LEU A 3 3.90 -12.40 -1.38
C LEU A 3 3.80 -13.17 -2.70
N ALA A 4 2.60 -13.42 -3.25
CA ALA A 4 2.43 -14.38 -4.35
C ALA A 4 2.60 -13.79 -5.76
N SER A 5 2.72 -12.47 -5.91
CA SER A 5 2.92 -11.80 -7.22
C SER A 5 4.38 -11.50 -7.56
N VAL A 6 5.33 -11.83 -6.66
CA VAL A 6 6.72 -11.34 -6.70
C VAL A 6 7.68 -12.33 -7.39
N LEU A 7 7.25 -13.57 -7.66
CA LEU A 7 8.11 -14.67 -8.12
C LEU A 7 7.69 -15.14 -9.53
N GLY A 8 7.93 -14.31 -10.54
CA GLY A 8 7.85 -14.70 -11.96
C GLY A 8 9.22 -14.53 -12.61
N SER A 9 9.83 -15.65 -13.01
CA SER A 9 11.18 -15.80 -13.56
C SER A 9 11.28 -15.34 -15.02
N GLY A 10 12.35 -14.62 -15.36
CA GLY A 10 12.79 -14.32 -16.73
C GLY A 10 14.27 -14.69 -16.94
N PRO A 11 14.72 -14.94 -18.18
CA PRO A 11 15.88 -15.79 -18.48
C PRO A 11 17.23 -15.06 -18.50
N ARG A 12 18.29 -15.89 -18.48
CA ARG A 12 19.72 -15.61 -18.27
C ARG A 12 20.36 -14.76 -19.38
N MET A 13 21.21 -13.80 -18.97
CA MET A 13 22.16 -13.03 -19.79
C MET A 13 23.34 -13.90 -20.29
N GLY A 14 23.78 -13.66 -21.52
CA GLY A 14 25.04 -14.16 -22.11
C GLY A 14 26.28 -13.35 -21.70
N PRO A 15 27.50 -13.80 -22.06
CA PRO A 15 28.76 -13.38 -21.43
C PRO A 15 29.39 -12.11 -22.04
N PRO A 16 30.39 -11.49 -21.37
CA PRO A 16 30.92 -10.17 -21.72
C PRO A 16 32.11 -10.26 -22.68
N LEU A 17 32.26 -9.28 -23.57
CA LEU A 17 33.48 -9.07 -24.36
C LEU A 17 34.22 -7.82 -23.85
N ARG A 18 35.53 -7.99 -23.62
CA ARG A 18 36.51 -7.01 -23.13
C ARG A 18 37.21 -6.26 -24.29
N PRO A 19 37.98 -5.18 -24.00
CA PRO A 19 38.09 -4.00 -24.87
C PRO A 19 39.31 -4.02 -25.79
N PHE A 20 39.22 -3.30 -26.91
CA PHE A 20 40.37 -2.93 -27.74
C PHE A 20 40.81 -1.50 -27.41
N LEU A 21 42.05 -1.37 -26.95
CA LEU A 21 42.79 -0.11 -26.89
C LEU A 21 43.15 0.37 -28.29
N GLY A 22 43.00 1.67 -28.54
CA GLY A 22 43.65 2.40 -29.62
C GLY A 22 43.92 3.83 -29.16
N PRO A 23 45.13 4.38 -29.39
CA PRO A 23 45.51 5.71 -28.90
C PRO A 23 45.23 6.78 -29.97
N ALA A 24 44.99 8.02 -29.53
CA ALA A 24 45.68 9.23 -30.01
C ALA A 24 44.81 10.50 -29.93
N LEU A 25 45.48 11.55 -29.43
CA LEU A 25 45.36 12.97 -29.79
C LEU A 25 44.30 13.86 -29.10
N LEU A 26 44.86 14.62 -28.15
CA LEU A 26 44.56 15.99 -27.76
C LEU A 26 43.82 16.86 -28.80
N LEU A 27 42.69 17.46 -28.37
CA LEU A 27 42.26 18.78 -28.82
C LEU A 27 41.45 19.50 -27.73
N ARG A 28 42.07 20.59 -27.25
CA ARG A 28 41.57 21.81 -26.59
C ARG A 28 40.05 22.04 -26.46
N ALA A 29 39.69 22.39 -25.23
CA ALA A 29 38.83 23.51 -24.79
C ALA A 29 37.43 23.68 -25.40
N LEU A 30 36.40 23.47 -24.56
CA LEU A 30 35.26 24.37 -24.27
C LEU A 30 34.13 23.53 -23.66
N SER A 31 33.87 23.68 -22.35
CA SER A 31 32.55 23.50 -21.67
C SER A 31 32.74 23.47 -20.15
N THR A 32 32.79 24.64 -19.51
CA THR A 32 32.81 24.77 -18.04
C THR A 32 31.41 24.77 -17.40
N SER A 33 30.33 24.55 -18.15
CA SER A 33 28.97 24.60 -17.60
C SER A 33 28.49 23.29 -16.97
N ALA A 34 28.95 22.12 -17.44
CA ALA A 34 28.50 20.82 -16.95
C ALA A 34 29.16 20.40 -15.62
N THR A 35 30.38 20.88 -15.37
CA THR A 35 31.10 20.63 -14.11
C THR A 35 30.51 21.44 -12.96
N ASP A 36 30.03 22.64 -13.22
CA ASP A 36 29.48 23.52 -12.18
C ASP A 36 28.12 23.02 -11.66
N SER A 37 27.26 22.48 -12.55
CA SER A 37 26.04 21.78 -12.14
C SER A 37 26.33 20.56 -11.26
N HIS A 38 27.35 19.76 -11.60
CA HIS A 38 27.74 18.60 -10.80
C HIS A 38 28.33 19.00 -9.44
N HIS A 39 29.09 20.09 -9.37
CA HIS A 39 29.62 20.62 -8.11
C HIS A 39 28.51 21.18 -7.21
N VAL A 40 27.51 21.87 -7.78
CA VAL A 40 26.34 22.36 -7.04
C VAL A 40 25.46 21.19 -6.57
N GLU A 41 25.31 20.14 -7.37
CA GLU A 41 24.51 18.95 -7.03
C GLU A 41 25.18 18.11 -5.94
N MET A 42 26.51 17.89 -6.04
CA MET A 42 27.30 17.26 -4.98
C MET A 42 27.41 18.13 -3.72
N ALA A 43 27.47 19.46 -3.84
CA ALA A 43 27.41 20.36 -2.69
C ALA A 43 26.02 20.30 -2.02
N ARG A 44 24.94 20.21 -2.80
CA ARG A 44 23.58 20.01 -2.30
C ARG A 44 23.41 18.65 -1.64
N GLU A 45 24.04 17.59 -2.15
CA GLU A 45 24.08 16.27 -1.50
C GLU A 45 24.92 16.24 -0.22
N ARG A 46 26.04 16.97 -0.19
CA ARG A 46 26.84 17.19 1.03
C ARG A 46 26.08 18.01 2.07
N SER A 47 25.31 19.01 1.66
CA SER A 47 24.43 19.74 2.57
C SER A 47 23.30 18.86 3.11
N LYS A 48 22.71 17.97 2.28
CA LYS A 48 21.71 16.98 2.74
C LYS A 48 22.29 16.02 3.79
N THR A 49 23.54 15.57 3.63
CA THR A 49 24.21 14.68 4.60
C THR A 49 24.52 15.40 5.91
N VAL A 50 24.95 16.67 5.87
CA VAL A 50 25.22 17.49 7.06
C VAL A 50 23.93 17.83 7.83
N THR A 51 22.83 18.18 7.15
CA THR A 51 21.52 18.39 7.79
C THR A 51 20.94 17.11 8.39
N SER A 52 21.31 15.93 7.89
CA SER A 52 20.92 14.65 8.50
C SER A 52 21.55 14.43 9.88
N PHE A 53 22.74 15.01 10.14
CA PHE A 53 23.48 14.81 11.39
C PHE A 53 22.86 15.60 12.55
N TYR A 54 22.45 16.85 12.32
CA TYR A 54 21.81 17.70 13.35
C TYR A 54 20.37 17.28 13.70
N ASN A 55 19.70 16.54 12.81
CA ASN A 55 18.33 16.08 13.02
C ASN A 55 18.23 14.69 13.66
N GLN A 56 19.34 13.98 13.86
CA GLN A 56 19.32 12.66 14.50
C GLN A 56 18.78 12.73 15.93
N SER A 57 19.21 13.71 16.72
CA SER A 57 18.74 13.92 18.09
C SER A 57 17.24 14.24 18.14
N ALA A 58 16.74 15.11 17.25
CA ALA A 58 15.32 15.48 17.19
C ALA A 58 14.44 14.27 16.81
N ILE A 59 14.89 13.44 15.88
CA ILE A 59 14.21 12.19 15.50
C ILE A 59 14.16 11.23 16.68
N ASP A 60 15.27 11.06 17.40
CA ASP A 60 15.34 10.13 18.52
C ASP A 60 14.44 10.56 19.68
N VAL A 61 14.44 11.86 20.02
CA VAL A 61 13.52 12.46 21.02
C VAL A 61 12.06 12.28 20.60
N ALA A 62 11.73 12.49 19.32
CA ALA A 62 10.38 12.27 18.82
C ALA A 62 9.99 10.78 18.83
N ALA A 63 10.95 9.87 18.62
CA ALA A 63 10.72 8.44 18.62
C ALA A 63 10.54 7.83 20.03
N GLU A 64 11.01 8.50 21.08
CA GLU A 64 10.76 8.11 22.47
C GLU A 64 9.33 8.39 22.92
N LYS A 65 8.66 9.38 22.32
CA LYS A 65 7.26 9.70 22.62
C LYS A 65 6.36 8.52 22.25
N ALA A 66 5.43 8.18 23.14
CA ALA A 66 4.41 7.18 22.85
C ALA A 66 3.46 7.71 21.77
N SER A 67 3.19 6.91 20.74
CA SER A 67 2.18 7.26 19.74
C SER A 67 0.79 6.96 20.30
N VAL A 68 -0.13 7.91 20.17
CA VAL A 68 -1.49 7.73 20.67
C VAL A 68 -2.24 6.75 19.77
N ARG A 69 -2.89 5.75 20.35
CA ARG A 69 -3.75 4.85 19.56
C ARG A 69 -5.00 5.62 19.16
N LEU A 70 -5.21 5.75 17.85
CA LEU A 70 -6.41 6.38 17.32
C LEU A 70 -7.60 5.44 17.50
N THR A 71 -8.60 5.90 18.24
CA THR A 71 -9.95 5.32 18.16
C THR A 71 -10.76 6.13 17.14
N PRO A 72 -11.62 5.50 16.34
CA PRO A 72 -12.47 6.26 15.42
C PRO A 72 -13.47 7.17 16.13
N THR A 73 -13.78 6.93 17.42
CA THR A 73 -14.45 7.90 18.30
C THR A 73 -13.67 9.22 18.41
N MET A 74 -12.35 9.15 18.59
CA MET A 74 -11.47 10.34 18.64
C MET A 74 -11.43 11.08 17.30
N MET A 75 -11.54 10.35 16.17
CA MET A 75 -11.61 10.98 14.84
C MET A 75 -12.99 11.62 14.61
N LEU A 76 -14.08 10.97 15.03
CA LEU A 76 -15.45 11.49 14.95
C LEU A 76 -15.69 12.74 15.80
N TYR A 77 -14.99 12.88 16.93
CA TYR A 77 -15.13 14.03 17.83
C TYR A 77 -14.56 15.34 17.28
N SER A 78 -13.99 15.32 16.07
CA SER A 78 -13.63 16.52 15.29
C SER A 78 -14.85 17.16 14.59
N GLY A 79 -16.03 17.01 15.20
CA GLY A 79 -17.35 17.33 14.63
C GLY A 79 -17.46 18.76 14.07
N ARG A 80 -18.32 18.90 13.06
CA ARG A 80 -18.57 20.12 12.29
C ARG A 80 -18.94 21.28 13.24
N SER A 81 -17.96 22.14 13.53
CA SER A 81 -18.21 23.45 14.14
C SER A 81 -18.41 24.48 13.03
N GLN A 82 -19.47 25.30 13.14
CA GLN A 82 -19.76 26.36 12.17
C GLN A 82 -18.62 27.39 12.06
N ASP A 83 -17.84 27.56 13.14
CA ASP A 83 -16.75 28.52 13.23
C ASP A 83 -15.42 28.02 12.62
N GLY A 84 -15.39 26.81 12.02
CA GLY A 84 -14.15 26.22 11.49
C GLY A 84 -13.12 25.81 12.55
N SER A 85 -13.39 26.06 13.83
CA SER A 85 -12.49 25.75 14.96
C SER A 85 -12.09 24.27 15.06
N HIS A 86 -12.95 23.38 14.57
CA HIS A 86 -12.70 21.95 14.49
C HIS A 86 -11.55 21.59 13.52
N LEU A 87 -11.37 22.38 12.44
CA LEU A 87 -10.27 22.21 11.48
C LEU A 87 -8.93 22.57 12.12
N LEU A 88 -8.87 23.70 12.83
CA LEU A 88 -7.67 24.12 13.56
C LEU A 88 -7.27 23.09 14.64
N LYS A 89 -8.25 22.56 15.36
CA LYS A 89 -8.01 21.50 16.37
C LYS A 89 -7.48 20.22 15.71
N SER A 90 -8.07 19.82 14.58
CA SER A 90 -7.63 18.67 13.77
C SER A 90 -6.20 18.87 13.23
N ALA A 91 -5.89 20.06 12.72
CA ALA A 91 -4.58 20.41 12.17
C ALA A 91 -3.49 20.37 13.25
N ARG A 92 -3.74 20.98 14.41
CA ARG A 92 -2.83 20.93 15.57
C ARG A 92 -2.60 19.50 16.06
N TYR A 93 -3.64 18.67 16.05
CA TYR A 93 -3.51 17.26 16.38
C TYR A 93 -2.60 16.53 15.39
N LEU A 94 -2.79 16.73 14.08
CA LEU A 94 -1.90 16.17 13.05
C LEU A 94 -0.45 16.64 13.20
N GLN A 95 -0.25 17.92 13.49
CA GLN A 95 1.08 18.51 13.67
C GLN A 95 1.84 17.85 14.84
N GLN A 96 1.14 17.43 15.90
CA GLN A 96 1.74 16.72 17.03
C GLN A 96 1.97 15.23 16.73
N GLU A 97 1.04 14.58 16.04
CA GLU A 97 1.04 13.11 15.86
C GLU A 97 1.88 12.62 14.68
N LEU A 98 1.86 13.32 13.54
CA LEU A 98 2.54 12.86 12.32
C LEU A 98 4.06 12.76 12.50
N PRO A 99 4.77 13.75 13.10
CA PRO A 99 6.21 13.64 13.32
C PRO A 99 6.58 12.44 14.20
N VAL A 100 5.83 12.18 15.27
CA VAL A 100 6.07 11.04 16.19
C VAL A 100 5.94 9.71 15.45
N ARG A 101 4.86 9.54 14.66
CA ARG A 101 4.63 8.30 13.89
C ARG A 101 5.70 8.07 12.84
N ILE A 102 6.17 9.13 12.18
CA ILE A 102 7.25 9.07 11.19
C ILE A 102 8.58 8.75 11.88
N ALA A 103 8.88 9.36 13.03
CA ALA A 103 10.07 9.05 13.81
C ALA A 103 10.14 7.57 14.20
N HIS A 104 9.01 6.97 14.62
CA HIS A 104 8.92 5.52 14.86
C HIS A 104 9.19 4.69 13.61
N ARG A 105 8.87 5.18 12.41
CA ARG A 105 9.20 4.49 11.15
C ARG A 105 10.67 4.62 10.82
N ILE A 106 11.26 5.81 10.96
CA ILE A 106 12.69 6.04 10.76
C ILE A 106 13.50 5.12 11.69
N LYS A 107 13.14 5.04 12.97
CA LYS A 107 13.76 4.09 13.91
C LYS A 107 13.65 2.65 13.44
N GLY A 108 12.50 2.26 12.88
CA GLY A 108 12.30 0.94 12.27
C GLY A 108 13.25 0.65 11.11
N PHE A 109 13.55 1.64 10.25
CA PHE A 109 14.54 1.51 9.18
C PHE A 109 15.97 1.38 9.74
N ARG A 110 16.31 2.13 10.80
CA ARG A 110 17.62 2.02 11.46
C ARG A 110 17.86 0.68 12.14
N SER A 111 16.79 -0.01 12.56
CA SER A 111 16.87 -1.35 13.16
C SER A 111 16.92 -2.49 12.13
N LEU A 112 16.87 -2.20 10.82
CA LEU A 112 17.01 -3.25 9.81
C LEU A 112 18.44 -3.78 9.76
N PRO A 113 18.63 -5.07 9.40
CA PRO A 113 19.95 -5.61 9.09
C PRO A 113 20.69 -4.75 8.07
N PHE A 114 21.97 -4.49 8.34
CA PHE A 114 22.80 -3.57 7.54
C PHE A 114 22.73 -3.87 6.04
N ILE A 115 22.81 -5.15 5.66
CA ILE A 115 22.72 -5.59 4.26
C ILE A 115 21.40 -5.22 3.56
N ILE A 116 20.29 -5.15 4.31
CA ILE A 116 18.99 -4.71 3.80
C ILE A 116 18.93 -3.18 3.75
N GLY A 117 19.45 -2.51 4.78
CA GLY A 117 19.48 -1.06 4.87
C GLY A 117 20.34 -0.38 3.79
N CYS A 118 21.40 -1.07 3.31
CA CYS A 118 22.27 -0.59 2.24
C CYS A 118 21.69 -0.76 0.83
N ASN A 119 20.54 -1.43 0.66
CA ASN A 119 19.89 -1.49 -0.65
C ASN A 119 19.48 -0.07 -1.07
N PRO A 120 19.81 0.38 -2.30
CA PRO A 120 19.57 1.76 -2.73
C PRO A 120 18.08 2.13 -2.71
N THR A 121 17.19 1.19 -3.02
CA THR A 121 15.74 1.39 -2.99
C THR A 121 15.23 1.56 -1.56
N ILE A 122 15.72 0.75 -0.62
CA ILE A 122 15.36 0.87 0.81
C ILE A 122 15.90 2.17 1.40
N LEU A 123 17.14 2.54 1.05
CA LEU A 123 17.77 3.79 1.46
C LEU A 123 16.98 5.00 0.93
N HIS A 124 16.54 4.96 -0.33
CA HIS A 124 15.68 5.99 -0.90
C HIS A 124 14.38 6.17 -0.11
N VAL A 125 13.70 5.07 0.27
CA VAL A 125 12.50 5.14 1.11
C VAL A 125 12.82 5.71 2.51
N HIS A 126 13.95 5.31 3.10
CA HIS A 126 14.40 5.85 4.39
C HIS A 126 14.62 7.37 4.31
N GLU A 127 15.24 7.87 3.25
CA GLU A 127 15.39 9.31 3.01
C GLU A 127 14.05 10.02 2.84
N LEU A 128 13.08 9.44 2.14
CA LEU A 128 11.74 10.02 2.01
C LEU A 128 11.10 10.28 3.38
N TYR A 129 11.20 9.32 4.31
CA TYR A 129 10.68 9.49 5.67
C TYR A 129 11.45 10.56 6.46
N ILE A 130 12.78 10.66 6.30
CA ILE A 130 13.57 11.72 6.94
C ILE A 130 13.16 13.10 6.42
N ARG A 131 13.04 13.25 5.09
CA ARG A 131 12.59 14.50 4.47
C ARG A 131 11.17 14.87 4.90
N ALA A 132 10.27 13.90 5.03
CA ALA A 132 8.93 14.11 5.56
C ALA A 132 8.96 14.62 7.01
N PHE A 133 9.79 14.01 7.86
CA PHE A 133 9.95 14.44 9.25
C PHE A 133 10.47 15.88 9.35
N GLN A 134 11.47 16.24 8.55
CA GLN A 134 12.03 17.59 8.50
C GLN A 134 10.94 18.60 8.10
N LYS A 135 10.29 18.38 6.95
CA LYS A 135 9.21 19.25 6.47
C LYS A 135 8.08 19.46 7.50
N LEU A 136 7.73 18.41 8.25
CA LEU A 136 6.68 18.50 9.28
C LEU A 136 7.14 19.21 10.56
N THR A 137 8.40 19.09 10.93
CA THR A 137 8.98 19.72 12.13
C THR A 137 9.33 21.19 11.88
N ASP A 138 9.76 21.52 10.66
CA ASP A 138 10.09 22.88 10.24
C ASP A 138 8.83 23.76 10.07
N PHE A 139 7.64 23.14 9.93
CA PHE A 139 6.39 23.86 9.77
C PHE A 139 6.00 24.60 11.07
N PRO A 140 5.72 25.91 11.03
CA PRO A 140 5.42 26.70 12.22
C PRO A 140 4.14 26.22 12.93
N PRO A 141 4.00 26.45 14.26
CA PRO A 141 2.78 26.10 14.99
C PRO A 141 1.53 26.74 14.38
N ILE A 142 0.51 25.93 14.10
CA ILE A 142 -0.71 26.37 13.40
C ILE A 142 -1.58 27.24 14.31
N LYS A 143 -1.68 28.53 14.01
CA LYS A 143 -2.50 29.49 14.76
C LYS A 143 -3.78 29.83 14.01
N ASP A 144 -3.63 30.15 12.73
CA ASP A 144 -4.68 30.72 11.90
C ASP A 144 -5.12 29.78 10.78
N GLN A 145 -6.25 30.10 10.14
CA GLN A 145 -6.79 29.32 9.03
C GLN A 145 -5.86 29.36 7.80
N THR A 146 -5.06 30.41 7.64
CA THR A 146 -4.05 30.52 6.57
C THR A 146 -2.94 29.50 6.75
N ASP A 147 -2.46 29.32 7.98
CA ASP A 147 -1.44 28.33 8.32
C ASP A 147 -1.98 26.92 8.11
N GLU A 148 -3.24 26.69 8.48
CA GLU A 148 -3.93 25.42 8.27
C GLU A 148 -4.04 25.08 6.77
N ALA A 149 -4.39 26.05 5.93
CA ALA A 149 -4.47 25.85 4.48
C ALA A 149 -3.10 25.51 3.87
N GLN A 150 -2.03 26.18 4.33
CA GLN A 150 -0.65 25.87 3.93
C GLN A 150 -0.23 24.47 4.42
N TYR A 151 -0.61 24.11 5.64
CA TYR A 151 -0.35 22.79 6.19
C TYR A 151 -1.07 21.69 5.40
N CYS A 152 -2.31 21.93 4.98
CA CYS A 152 -3.04 21.05 4.07
C CYS A 152 -2.28 20.80 2.75
N GLN A 153 -1.65 21.83 2.17
CA GLN A 153 -0.84 21.67 0.95
C GLN A 153 0.40 20.81 1.21
N LEU A 154 1.08 21.04 2.33
CA LEU A 154 2.21 20.20 2.74
C LEU A 154 1.78 18.73 2.90
N VAL A 155 0.66 18.48 3.57
CA VAL A 155 0.14 17.12 3.78
C VAL A 155 -0.23 16.46 2.46
N ARG A 156 -0.85 17.19 1.51
CA ARG A 156 -1.13 16.67 0.16
C ARG A 156 0.16 16.29 -0.58
N GLN A 157 1.18 17.15 -0.53
CA GLN A 157 2.48 16.86 -1.13
C GLN A 157 3.09 15.58 -0.53
N LEU A 158 3.11 15.45 0.79
CA LEU A 158 3.66 14.28 1.47
C LEU A 158 2.91 12.99 1.11
N LEU A 159 1.58 13.05 0.95
CA LEU A 159 0.78 11.90 0.53
C LEU A 159 1.09 11.45 -0.91
N ASP A 160 1.39 12.38 -1.82
CA ASP A 160 1.78 12.08 -3.20
C ASP A 160 3.23 11.57 -3.28
N ASP A 161 4.17 12.26 -2.62
CA ASP A 161 5.58 11.86 -2.54
C ASP A 161 5.74 10.41 -2.03
N HIS A 162 4.85 9.97 -1.14
CA HIS A 162 4.90 8.64 -0.53
C HIS A 162 3.99 7.60 -1.22
N LYS A 163 3.35 7.88 -2.35
CA LYS A 163 2.34 6.97 -2.95
C LYS A 163 2.93 5.59 -3.31
N ASP A 164 4.15 5.56 -3.84
CA ASP A 164 4.82 4.37 -4.37
C ASP A 164 5.69 3.61 -3.35
N VAL A 165 5.72 4.08 -2.09
CA VAL A 165 6.55 3.48 -1.02
C VAL A 165 6.32 1.97 -0.84
N VAL A 166 5.08 1.48 -1.00
CA VAL A 166 4.80 0.04 -0.87
C VAL A 166 5.46 -0.77 -1.98
N THR A 167 5.46 -0.24 -3.21
CA THR A 167 6.09 -0.86 -4.38
C THR A 167 7.61 -0.85 -4.23
N LEU A 168 8.19 0.28 -3.84
CA LEU A 168 9.64 0.42 -3.60
C LEU A 168 10.13 -0.52 -2.49
N LEU A 169 9.39 -0.62 -1.39
CA LEU A 169 9.71 -1.57 -0.31
C LEU A 169 9.65 -3.03 -0.81
N ALA A 170 8.66 -3.38 -1.61
CA ALA A 170 8.53 -4.72 -2.16
C ALA A 170 9.70 -5.06 -3.10
N GLU A 171 10.14 -4.10 -3.92
CA GLU A 171 11.28 -4.25 -4.82
C GLU A 171 12.60 -4.40 -4.07
N GLY A 172 12.92 -3.46 -3.17
CA GLY A 172 14.17 -3.51 -2.41
C GLY A 172 14.29 -4.75 -1.53
N LEU A 173 13.20 -5.18 -0.88
CA LEU A 173 13.20 -6.41 -0.09
C LEU A 173 13.27 -7.67 -0.95
N ARG A 174 12.73 -7.65 -2.17
CA ARG A 174 12.86 -8.78 -3.12
C ARG A 174 14.32 -9.00 -3.51
N GLU A 175 15.06 -7.93 -3.78
CA GLU A 175 16.47 -7.99 -4.16
C GLU A 175 17.36 -8.49 -3.02
N SER A 176 17.13 -7.95 -1.82
CA SER A 176 17.90 -8.31 -0.63
C SER A 176 17.52 -9.70 -0.07
N ARG A 177 16.43 -10.32 -0.53
CA ARG A 177 15.88 -11.59 0.01
C ARG A 177 16.91 -12.71 0.15
N LYS A 178 17.85 -12.82 -0.79
CA LYS A 178 18.87 -13.88 -0.79
C LYS A 178 19.81 -13.83 0.42
N HIS A 179 19.89 -12.68 1.08
CA HIS A 179 20.79 -12.42 2.20
C HIS A 179 20.04 -12.33 3.53
N ILE A 180 18.76 -12.71 3.56
CA ILE A 180 17.91 -12.63 4.74
C ILE A 180 17.82 -14.02 5.36
N GLU A 181 18.44 -14.19 6.51
CA GLU A 181 18.36 -15.44 7.29
C GLU A 181 17.08 -15.49 8.14
N ASP A 182 16.66 -14.35 8.70
CA ASP A 182 15.44 -14.25 9.52
C ASP A 182 14.27 -13.59 8.75
N GLU A 183 13.42 -14.42 8.15
CA GLU A 183 12.19 -13.96 7.49
C GLU A 183 11.18 -13.33 8.47
N LYS A 184 11.24 -13.66 9.77
CA LYS A 184 10.30 -13.12 10.77
C LYS A 184 10.56 -11.64 11.03
N LEU A 185 11.84 -11.23 11.04
CA LEU A 185 12.23 -9.82 11.18
C LEU A 185 11.62 -8.98 10.05
N VAL A 186 11.78 -9.42 8.80
CA VAL A 186 11.24 -8.70 7.62
C VAL A 186 9.72 -8.62 7.68
N ARG A 187 9.06 -9.71 8.07
CA ARG A 187 7.61 -9.73 8.24
C ARG A 187 7.15 -8.75 9.32
N TYR A 188 7.80 -8.75 10.47
CA TYR A 188 7.50 -7.82 11.56
C TYR A 188 7.71 -6.36 11.14
N PHE A 189 8.82 -6.07 10.46
CA PHE A 189 9.11 -4.75 9.91
C PHE A 189 8.03 -4.29 8.93
N LEU A 190 7.68 -5.13 7.95
CA LEU A 190 6.66 -4.85 6.94
C LEU A 190 5.29 -4.63 7.58
N ASP A 191 4.87 -5.52 8.47
CA ASP A 191 3.58 -5.41 9.14
C ASP A 191 3.49 -4.10 9.93
N LYS A 192 4.53 -3.74 10.70
CA LYS A 192 4.58 -2.46 11.43
C LYS A 192 4.63 -1.24 10.51
N THR A 193 5.41 -1.29 9.43
CA THR A 193 5.59 -0.15 8.53
C THR A 193 4.36 0.11 7.67
N LEU A 194 3.74 -0.94 7.12
CA LEU A 194 2.55 -0.81 6.30
C LEU A 194 1.32 -0.43 7.13
N THR A 195 1.15 -0.97 8.34
CA THR A 195 0.04 -0.59 9.23
C THR A 195 0.19 0.85 9.74
N SER A 196 1.39 1.26 10.14
CA SER A 196 1.65 2.65 10.52
C SER A 196 1.42 3.62 9.36
N ARG A 197 1.87 3.26 8.14
CA ARG A 197 1.61 4.05 6.93
C ARG A 197 0.12 4.16 6.62
N LEU A 198 -0.65 3.09 6.76
CA LEU A 198 -2.11 3.15 6.61
C LEU A 198 -2.73 4.10 7.64
N GLY A 199 -2.31 4.03 8.90
CA GLY A 199 -2.78 4.94 9.96
C GLY A 199 -2.44 6.41 9.68
N ILE A 200 -1.22 6.70 9.24
CA ILE A 200 -0.78 8.06 8.84
C ILE A 200 -1.64 8.57 7.69
N ARG A 201 -1.85 7.76 6.64
CA ARG A 201 -2.69 8.13 5.49
C ARG A 201 -4.14 8.35 5.89
N MET A 202 -4.69 7.53 6.80
CA MET A 202 -6.04 7.69 7.32
C MET A 202 -6.20 9.04 8.04
N LEU A 203 -5.26 9.41 8.92
CA LEU A 203 -5.26 10.70 9.61
C LEU A 203 -5.18 11.88 8.64
N ALA A 204 -4.18 11.86 7.78
CA ALA A 204 -3.92 12.92 6.80
C ALA A 204 -5.13 13.11 5.88
N THR A 205 -5.66 12.02 5.33
CA THR A 205 -6.82 12.08 4.43
C THR A 205 -8.09 12.50 5.18
N HIS A 206 -8.26 12.08 6.44
CA HIS A 206 -9.39 12.52 7.24
C HIS A 206 -9.41 14.03 7.39
N HIS A 207 -8.30 14.63 7.79
CA HIS A 207 -8.17 16.08 7.92
C HIS A 207 -8.45 16.81 6.60
N LEU A 208 -7.87 16.35 5.49
CA LEU A 208 -8.13 16.92 4.17
C LEU A 208 -9.61 16.80 3.75
N ALA A 209 -10.26 15.69 4.08
CA ALA A 209 -11.65 15.44 3.76
C ALA A 209 -12.63 16.21 4.67
N LEU A 210 -12.19 16.77 5.79
CA LEU A 210 -13.05 17.64 6.62
C LEU A 210 -13.40 18.96 5.91
N HIS A 211 -12.59 19.37 4.94
CA HIS A 211 -12.86 20.53 4.08
C HIS A 211 -13.90 20.24 2.99
N GLU A 212 -14.17 18.97 2.70
CA GLU A 212 -15.09 18.57 1.64
C GLU A 212 -16.50 18.36 2.21
N ASP A 213 -17.49 19.11 1.71
CA ASP A 213 -18.89 18.89 2.11
C ASP A 213 -19.52 17.78 1.25
N LYS A 214 -19.19 16.53 1.59
CA LYS A 214 -19.77 15.34 0.97
C LYS A 214 -20.95 14.83 1.80
N PRO A 215 -22.13 14.60 1.20
CA PRO A 215 -23.26 14.05 1.94
C PRO A 215 -22.92 12.66 2.46
N ASP A 216 -23.40 12.33 3.66
CA ASP A 216 -23.14 11.08 4.39
C ASP A 216 -21.69 10.87 4.87
N PHE A 217 -20.80 11.84 4.69
CA PHE A 217 -19.39 11.74 5.12
C PHE A 217 -19.05 12.79 6.19
N VAL A 218 -18.24 12.37 7.16
CA VAL A 218 -17.53 13.24 8.10
C VAL A 218 -16.04 12.95 7.94
N GLY A 219 -15.36 13.78 7.15
CA GLY A 219 -14.03 13.46 6.64
C GLY A 219 -14.07 12.16 5.85
N ILE A 220 -13.19 11.20 6.19
CA ILE A 220 -13.21 9.86 5.57
C ILE A 220 -14.27 8.91 6.14
N ILE A 221 -15.01 9.29 7.19
CA ILE A 221 -15.94 8.37 7.87
C ILE A 221 -17.29 8.45 7.18
N CYS A 222 -17.76 7.34 6.63
CA CYS A 222 -19.09 7.26 6.03
C CYS A 222 -20.09 6.90 7.13
N THR A 223 -21.10 7.74 7.34
CA THR A 223 -22.16 7.55 8.35
C THR A 223 -23.11 6.40 8.01
N ARG A 224 -23.30 6.13 6.71
CA ARG A 224 -24.24 5.11 6.20
C ARG A 224 -23.59 4.23 5.15
N LEU A 225 -22.47 3.59 5.49
CA LEU A 225 -21.75 2.71 4.57
C LEU A 225 -22.58 1.44 4.30
N SER A 226 -22.75 1.12 3.02
CA SER A 226 -23.32 -0.16 2.59
C SER A 226 -22.19 -1.09 2.12
N PRO A 227 -21.93 -2.21 2.82
CA PRO A 227 -20.89 -3.17 2.42
C PRO A 227 -21.13 -3.75 1.03
N LYS A 228 -22.40 -3.96 0.66
CA LYS A 228 -22.76 -4.44 -0.68
C LYS A 228 -22.26 -3.50 -1.77
N LYS A 229 -22.56 -2.19 -1.67
CA LYS A 229 -22.18 -1.20 -2.69
C LYS A 229 -20.66 -1.10 -2.89
N ILE A 230 -19.89 -1.12 -1.79
CA ILE A 230 -18.43 -1.06 -1.88
C ILE A 230 -17.85 -2.36 -2.47
N ILE A 231 -18.41 -3.52 -2.13
CA ILE A 231 -18.02 -4.79 -2.74
C ILE A 231 -18.32 -4.78 -4.23
N GLU A 232 -19.52 -4.37 -4.66
CA GLU A 232 -19.91 -4.28 -6.08
C GLU A 232 -18.96 -3.39 -6.88
N LYS A 233 -18.64 -2.19 -6.38
CA LYS A 233 -17.65 -1.29 -6.98
C LYS A 233 -16.31 -2.00 -7.26
N TRP A 234 -15.79 -2.76 -6.30
CA TRP A 234 -14.51 -3.45 -6.43
C TRP A 234 -14.60 -4.75 -7.23
N VAL A 235 -15.76 -5.41 -7.23
CA VAL A 235 -16.06 -6.53 -8.12
C VAL A 235 -15.99 -6.08 -9.56
N ASP A 236 -16.64 -4.98 -9.93
CA ASP A 236 -16.63 -4.45 -11.30
C ASP A 236 -15.21 -4.04 -11.75
N PHE A 237 -14.41 -3.51 -10.82
CA PHE A 237 -12.99 -3.23 -11.08
C PHE A 237 -12.19 -4.51 -11.33
N ALA A 238 -12.30 -5.51 -10.45
CA ALA A 238 -11.54 -6.75 -10.58
C ALA A 238 -11.98 -7.58 -11.80
N ARG A 239 -13.28 -7.58 -12.14
CA ARG A 239 -13.83 -8.24 -13.32
C ARG A 239 -13.24 -7.69 -14.60
N ARG A 240 -13.21 -6.35 -14.76
CA ARG A 240 -12.60 -5.69 -15.92
C ARG A 240 -11.14 -6.10 -16.12
N LEU A 241 -10.36 -6.17 -15.03
CA LEU A 241 -8.96 -6.61 -15.09
C LEU A 241 -8.84 -8.10 -15.49
N CYS A 242 -9.75 -8.94 -15.01
CA CYS A 242 -9.76 -10.37 -15.32
C CYS A 242 -10.19 -10.62 -16.78
N GLU A 243 -11.26 -9.98 -17.25
CA GLU A 243 -11.76 -10.04 -18.62
C GLU A 243 -10.69 -9.58 -19.63
N HIS A 244 -9.96 -8.49 -19.32
CA HIS A 244 -8.86 -8.03 -20.16
C HIS A 244 -7.71 -9.05 -20.28
N LYS A 245 -7.41 -9.79 -19.20
CA LYS A 245 -6.26 -10.72 -19.17
C LYS A 245 -6.60 -12.14 -19.65
N TYR A 246 -7.79 -12.64 -19.32
CA TYR A 246 -8.19 -14.03 -19.52
C TYR A 246 -9.36 -14.17 -20.51
N GLY A 247 -9.94 -13.07 -20.98
CA GLY A 247 -11.08 -13.04 -21.91
C GLY A 247 -12.44 -13.31 -21.27
N ASN A 248 -12.47 -13.74 -20.00
CA ASN A 248 -13.70 -13.98 -19.23
C ASN A 248 -13.45 -13.73 -17.74
N ALA A 249 -14.50 -13.45 -16.97
CA ALA A 249 -14.45 -13.34 -15.52
C ALA A 249 -15.61 -14.08 -14.84
N PRO A 250 -15.37 -14.66 -13.66
CA PRO A 250 -16.43 -15.32 -12.90
C PRO A 250 -17.49 -14.31 -12.45
N ARG A 251 -18.76 -14.74 -12.42
CA ARG A 251 -19.81 -13.95 -11.80
C ARG A 251 -19.59 -13.94 -10.29
N VAL A 252 -20.03 -12.86 -9.65
CA VAL A 252 -19.91 -12.72 -8.20
C VAL A 252 -21.29 -12.68 -7.59
N ARG A 253 -21.57 -13.59 -6.65
CA ARG A 253 -22.83 -13.67 -5.91
C ARG A 253 -22.63 -13.16 -4.49
N ILE A 254 -23.42 -12.18 -4.08
CA ILE A 254 -23.33 -11.55 -2.75
C ILE A 254 -24.54 -11.95 -1.92
N ASN A 255 -24.31 -12.66 -0.81
CA ASN A 255 -25.35 -13.19 0.08
C ASN A 255 -25.15 -12.70 1.53
N GLY A 256 -26.14 -12.92 2.40
CA GLY A 256 -26.11 -12.52 3.82
C GLY A 256 -26.78 -11.17 4.08
N HIS A 257 -26.20 -10.33 4.94
CA HIS A 257 -26.74 -9.03 5.34
C HIS A 257 -26.50 -7.94 4.28
N VAL A 258 -27.10 -8.11 3.11
CA VAL A 258 -26.93 -7.22 1.95
C VAL A 258 -27.51 -5.82 2.13
N ALA A 259 -28.52 -5.68 2.99
CA ALA A 259 -29.17 -4.41 3.30
C ALA A 259 -28.52 -3.67 4.49
N ALA A 260 -27.45 -4.21 5.08
CA ALA A 260 -26.78 -3.59 6.22
C ALA A 260 -26.24 -2.20 5.86
N ARG A 261 -26.48 -1.26 6.77
CA ARG A 261 -25.94 0.10 6.75
C ARG A 261 -25.45 0.45 8.14
N PHE A 262 -24.22 0.95 8.24
CA PHE A 262 -23.64 1.37 9.50
C PHE A 262 -22.52 2.39 9.25
N PRO A 263 -22.16 3.20 10.26
CA PRO A 263 -20.98 4.05 10.17
C PRO A 263 -19.73 3.19 9.96
N PHE A 264 -18.91 3.48 8.96
CA PHE A 264 -17.64 2.77 8.73
C PHE A 264 -16.63 3.60 7.93
N ILE A 265 -15.34 3.31 8.10
CA ILE A 265 -14.28 3.91 7.31
C ILE A 265 -14.05 3.05 6.05
N PRO A 266 -14.33 3.53 4.83
CA PRO A 266 -14.17 2.75 3.60
C PRO A 266 -12.71 2.49 3.23
N MET A 267 -11.77 3.36 3.64
CA MET A 267 -10.39 3.32 3.16
C MET A 267 -9.69 1.95 3.36
N PRO A 268 -9.77 1.26 4.51
CA PRO A 268 -9.19 -0.09 4.63
C PRO A 268 -9.82 -1.11 3.68
N LEU A 269 -11.13 -1.00 3.41
CA LEU A 269 -11.83 -1.88 2.46
C LEU A 269 -11.35 -1.63 1.03
N ASP A 270 -11.09 -0.38 0.67
CA ASP A 270 -10.56 -0.01 -0.65
C ASP A 270 -9.17 -0.60 -0.92
N TYR A 271 -8.38 -0.91 0.12
CA TYR A 271 -7.11 -1.64 -0.04
C TYR A 271 -7.30 -3.15 -0.05
N ILE A 272 -8.18 -3.69 0.79
CA ILE A 272 -8.27 -5.15 1.01
C ILE A 272 -9.13 -5.85 -0.05
N LEU A 273 -10.28 -5.27 -0.38
CA LEU A 273 -11.25 -5.88 -1.30
C LEU A 273 -10.67 -6.16 -2.69
N PRO A 274 -10.03 -5.21 -3.39
CA PRO A 274 -9.49 -5.49 -4.73
C PRO A 274 -8.39 -6.54 -4.70
N GLU A 275 -7.56 -6.62 -3.65
CA GLU A 275 -6.51 -7.64 -3.55
C GLU A 275 -7.09 -9.05 -3.38
N LEU A 276 -8.09 -9.21 -2.51
CA LEU A 276 -8.78 -10.49 -2.34
C LEU A 276 -9.54 -10.92 -3.60
N LEU A 277 -10.23 -9.97 -4.25
CA LEU A 277 -10.98 -10.23 -5.48
C LEU A 277 -10.07 -10.58 -6.65
N LYS A 278 -8.96 -9.86 -6.84
CA LYS A 278 -7.95 -10.21 -7.87
C LYS A 278 -7.38 -11.60 -7.65
N ASN A 279 -7.10 -11.97 -6.39
CA ASN A 279 -6.60 -13.30 -6.06
C ASN A 279 -7.65 -14.37 -6.39
N ALA A 280 -8.91 -14.14 -6.04
CA ALA A 280 -10.00 -15.07 -6.35
C ALA A 280 -10.21 -15.24 -7.86
N MET A 281 -10.28 -14.13 -8.59
CA MET A 281 -10.51 -14.13 -10.04
C MET A 281 -9.32 -14.67 -10.81
N ARG A 282 -8.08 -14.43 -10.37
CA ARG A 282 -6.87 -15.03 -10.96
C ARG A 282 -6.93 -16.56 -10.87
N TRP A 283 -7.39 -17.08 -9.75
CA TRP A 283 -7.51 -18.51 -9.53
C TRP A 283 -8.58 -19.13 -10.44
N ALA A 284 -9.76 -18.50 -10.54
CA ALA A 284 -10.81 -18.91 -11.49
C ALA A 284 -10.38 -18.80 -12.96
N GLY A 285 -9.66 -17.72 -13.33
CA GLY A 285 -9.11 -17.54 -14.67
C GLY A 285 -8.07 -18.61 -15.03
N TRP A 286 -7.25 -19.02 -14.07
CA TRP A 286 -6.28 -20.11 -14.27
C TRP A 286 -6.98 -21.45 -14.55
N ILE A 287 -8.07 -21.79 -13.84
CA ILE A 287 -8.90 -22.96 -14.15
C ILE A 287 -9.48 -22.87 -15.57
N CYS A 288 -10.00 -21.70 -15.96
CA CYS A 288 -10.55 -21.48 -17.30
C CYS A 288 -9.50 -21.73 -18.39
N CYS A 289 -8.27 -21.22 -18.19
CA CYS A 289 -7.16 -21.49 -19.10
C CYS A 289 -6.82 -22.97 -19.15
N LEU A 290 -6.74 -23.66 -18.01
CA LEU A 290 -6.38 -25.08 -17.94
C LEU A 290 -7.38 -25.96 -18.70
N LYS A 291 -8.69 -25.67 -18.56
CA LYS A 291 -9.75 -26.34 -19.34
C LYS A 291 -9.66 -26.10 -20.85
N ARG A 292 -9.06 -24.99 -21.28
CA ARG A 292 -8.87 -24.68 -22.70
C ARG A 292 -7.69 -25.43 -23.31
N THR A 293 -6.66 -25.74 -22.51
CA THR A 293 -5.45 -26.45 -22.95
C THR A 293 -5.60 -27.97 -23.00
N ASP A 294 -6.62 -28.56 -22.38
CA ASP A 294 -6.86 -30.03 -22.45
C ASP A 294 -7.33 -30.50 -23.85
N ARG A 295 -7.45 -29.58 -24.81
CA ARG A 295 -7.64 -29.88 -26.24
C ARG A 295 -6.36 -29.90 -27.08
N ASP A 296 -5.24 -29.39 -26.57
CA ASP A 296 -3.94 -29.40 -27.26
C ASP A 296 -2.85 -29.82 -26.25
N TRP A 297 -2.38 -31.06 -26.36
CA TRP A 297 -1.24 -31.61 -25.60
C TRP A 297 0.08 -30.97 -26.06
N GLY A 298 0.26 -29.69 -25.78
CA GLY A 298 1.44 -28.93 -26.14
C GLY A 298 1.56 -27.66 -25.31
N GLU A 299 2.33 -27.75 -24.22
CA GLU A 299 3.07 -26.63 -23.62
C GLU A 299 2.28 -25.63 -22.75
N THR A 300 2.01 -26.03 -21.50
CA THR A 300 1.46 -25.17 -20.45
C THR A 300 2.44 -24.06 -20.05
N ARG A 301 2.26 -22.84 -20.60
CA ARG A 301 3.12 -21.66 -20.32
C ARG A 301 2.76 -20.84 -19.06
N ILE A 302 1.79 -21.24 -18.25
CA ILE A 302 1.32 -20.42 -17.11
C ILE A 302 1.56 -21.16 -15.77
N PRO A 303 2.50 -20.70 -14.92
CA PRO A 303 2.74 -21.34 -13.63
C PRO A 303 1.51 -21.23 -12.71
N PRO A 304 1.22 -22.27 -11.91
CA PRO A 304 0.14 -22.24 -10.93
C PRO A 304 0.31 -21.08 -9.94
N PRO A 305 -0.78 -20.49 -9.43
CA PRO A 305 -0.71 -19.51 -8.36
C PRO A 305 -0.04 -20.13 -7.12
N THR A 306 1.06 -19.55 -6.68
CA THR A 306 1.90 -19.97 -5.54
C THR A 306 1.26 -19.66 -4.19
N THR A 307 0.09 -20.23 -3.94
CA THR A 307 -0.53 -20.28 -2.61
C THR A 307 -0.59 -21.74 -2.18
N GLY A 308 -0.04 -22.05 -1.01
CA GLY A 308 -0.01 -23.39 -0.40
C GLY A 308 -1.38 -23.98 -0.02
N LEU A 309 -2.39 -23.80 -0.87
CA LEU A 309 -3.68 -24.47 -0.84
C LEU A 309 -3.57 -25.72 -1.73
N SER A 310 -2.75 -26.67 -1.30
CA SER A 310 -2.73 -28.00 -1.88
C SER A 310 -3.97 -28.77 -1.39
N LEU A 311 -4.68 -29.38 -2.34
CA LEU A 311 -5.53 -30.58 -2.20
C LEU A 311 -7.08 -30.54 -2.36
N PRO A 312 -7.88 -29.46 -2.27
CA PRO A 312 -9.32 -29.61 -2.57
C PRO A 312 -9.66 -29.47 -4.06
N TYR A 313 -8.79 -28.83 -4.86
CA TYR A 313 -9.20 -28.30 -6.17
C TYR A 313 -9.15 -29.29 -7.33
N ARG A 314 -8.53 -30.46 -7.14
CA ARG A 314 -8.50 -31.51 -8.16
C ARG A 314 -9.90 -32.11 -8.39
N ALA A 315 -10.71 -32.23 -7.32
CA ALA A 315 -12.07 -32.76 -7.38
C ALA A 315 -13.07 -31.81 -8.07
N THR A 316 -12.84 -30.49 -8.04
CA THR A 316 -13.74 -29.53 -8.68
C THR A 316 -13.56 -29.47 -10.20
N MET A 317 -12.37 -29.82 -10.72
CA MET A 317 -12.10 -29.87 -12.16
C MET A 317 -12.94 -30.93 -12.87
N GLU A 318 -13.17 -32.09 -12.23
CA GLU A 318 -13.91 -33.21 -12.82
C GLU A 318 -15.42 -32.90 -12.96
N SER A 319 -16.00 -32.09 -12.07
CA SER A 319 -17.44 -31.80 -12.06
C SER A 319 -17.95 -30.83 -13.14
N HIS A 320 -17.08 -30.23 -13.96
CA HIS A 320 -17.44 -29.15 -14.90
C HIS A 320 -16.76 -29.27 -16.28
N LEU A 321 -16.53 -30.50 -16.75
CA LEU A 321 -15.91 -30.78 -18.05
C LEU A 321 -16.75 -30.32 -19.25
N ASP A 322 -18.08 -30.24 -19.11
CA ASP A 322 -19.00 -30.04 -20.25
C ASP A 322 -19.17 -28.58 -20.72
N THR A 323 -18.67 -27.59 -19.98
CA THR A 323 -18.80 -26.16 -20.35
C THR A 323 -17.48 -25.39 -20.19
N PRO A 324 -16.67 -25.22 -21.25
CA PRO A 324 -15.34 -24.60 -21.18
C PRO A 324 -15.35 -23.09 -20.89
N TYR A 325 -16.52 -22.43 -21.01
CA TYR A 325 -16.70 -21.00 -20.72
C TYR A 325 -17.33 -20.71 -19.36
N ASN A 326 -17.83 -21.73 -18.67
CA ASN A 326 -18.49 -21.56 -17.37
C ASN A 326 -17.47 -21.73 -16.25
N VAL A 327 -16.97 -20.60 -15.76
CA VAL A 327 -16.16 -20.54 -14.55
C VAL A 327 -17.06 -20.47 -13.32
N PRO A 328 -16.71 -21.11 -12.21
CA PRO A 328 -17.54 -21.08 -11.02
C PRO A 328 -17.64 -19.68 -10.44
N ASP A 329 -18.81 -19.38 -9.89
CA ASP A 329 -19.08 -18.09 -9.26
C ASP A 329 -18.22 -17.87 -8.00
N VAL A 330 -17.77 -16.64 -7.81
CA VAL A 330 -17.22 -16.18 -6.53
C VAL A 330 -18.38 -15.87 -5.61
N VAL A 331 -18.45 -16.52 -4.45
CA VAL A 331 -19.48 -16.27 -3.45
C VAL A 331 -18.91 -15.40 -2.34
N ILE A 332 -19.56 -14.26 -2.10
CA ILE A 332 -19.22 -13.33 -1.03
C ILE A 332 -20.37 -13.32 -0.02
N THR A 333 -20.07 -13.63 1.23
CA THR A 333 -21.06 -13.61 2.31
C THR A 333 -20.75 -12.47 3.27
N ILE A 334 -21.73 -11.59 3.48
CA ILE A 334 -21.67 -10.47 4.42
C ILE A 334 -22.37 -10.88 5.72
N ALA A 335 -21.62 -10.97 6.80
CA ALA A 335 -22.16 -11.13 8.15
C ALA A 335 -21.89 -9.84 8.93
N ASN A 336 -22.94 -9.28 9.51
CA ASN A 336 -22.87 -8.01 10.20
C ASN A 336 -23.48 -8.18 11.59
N ASN A 337 -22.63 -8.17 12.61
CA ASN A 337 -23.00 -8.28 14.01
C ASN A 337 -22.79 -6.94 14.72
N ASP A 338 -23.16 -6.82 15.99
CA ASP A 338 -22.92 -5.59 16.76
C ASP A 338 -21.44 -5.35 17.09
N ILE A 339 -20.63 -6.41 17.09
CA ILE A 339 -19.20 -6.37 17.43
C ILE A 339 -18.33 -6.22 16.17
N ASP A 340 -18.68 -6.85 15.06
CA ASP A 340 -17.83 -6.95 13.88
C ASP A 340 -18.59 -7.05 12.55
N LEU A 341 -17.91 -6.57 11.50
CA LEU A 341 -18.23 -6.83 10.11
C LEU A 341 -17.34 -7.96 9.60
N VAL A 342 -17.95 -9.03 9.12
CA VAL A 342 -17.26 -10.16 8.51
C VAL A 342 -17.64 -10.27 7.04
N ILE A 343 -16.65 -10.23 6.17
CA ILE A 343 -16.81 -10.44 4.72
C ILE A 343 -16.01 -11.68 4.36
N ARG A 344 -16.72 -12.74 3.96
CA ARG A 344 -16.14 -14.02 3.57
C ARG A 344 -16.09 -14.15 2.06
N PHE A 345 -14.95 -14.59 1.52
CA PHE A 345 -14.75 -14.88 0.10
C PHE A 345 -14.56 -16.39 -0.11
N ALA A 346 -15.41 -16.98 -0.95
CA ALA A 346 -15.36 -18.40 -1.31
C ALA A 346 -15.38 -18.60 -2.84
N LEU A 347 -14.63 -19.61 -3.30
CA LEU A 347 -14.58 -20.07 -4.69
C LEU A 347 -14.94 -21.56 -4.71
N SER A 348 -16.05 -21.96 -5.36
CA SER A 348 -16.45 -23.38 -5.47
C SER A 348 -16.33 -24.21 -4.17
N GLY A 349 -16.73 -23.64 -3.02
CA GLY A 349 -16.64 -24.33 -1.72
C GLY A 349 -15.24 -24.35 -1.08
N SER A 350 -14.20 -23.85 -1.75
CA SER A 350 -12.86 -23.66 -1.19
C SER A 350 -12.63 -22.22 -0.71
N TRP A 351 -11.94 -22.09 0.42
CA TRP A 351 -11.76 -20.83 1.15
C TRP A 351 -10.65 -19.97 0.55
N VAL A 352 -10.96 -18.70 0.25
CA VAL A 352 -10.00 -17.73 -0.34
C VAL A 352 -9.49 -16.74 0.71
N GLY A 353 -10.37 -16.29 1.59
CA GLY A 353 -10.02 -15.35 2.64
C GLY A 353 -11.24 -14.84 3.41
N VAL A 354 -10.97 -14.27 4.58
CA VAL A 354 -11.97 -13.62 5.44
C VAL A 354 -11.43 -12.26 5.83
N TYR A 355 -12.23 -11.22 5.61
CA TYR A 355 -12.03 -9.95 6.27
C TYR A 355 -12.88 -9.91 7.53
N ARG A 356 -12.26 -9.54 8.66
CA ARG A 356 -12.92 -9.28 9.92
C ARG A 356 -12.54 -7.88 10.38
N GLY A 357 -13.48 -6.95 10.32
CA GLY A 357 -13.33 -5.59 10.82
C GLY A 357 -14.11 -5.43 12.12
N SER A 358 -13.48 -4.93 13.18
CA SER A 358 -14.21 -4.59 14.41
C SER A 358 -15.10 -3.37 14.20
N ARG A 359 -16.35 -3.43 14.66
CA ARG A 359 -17.22 -2.27 14.81
C ARG A 359 -16.81 -1.38 15.97
N HIS A 360 -16.11 -1.90 16.98
CA HIS A 360 -15.56 -1.11 18.10
C HIS A 360 -14.22 -0.44 17.78
N CYS A 361 -13.80 -0.47 16.51
CA CYS A 361 -13.09 0.68 15.96
C CYS A 361 -14.11 1.80 15.64
N PHE A 362 -15.08 2.04 16.52
CA PHE A 362 -15.94 3.21 16.66
C PHE A 362 -15.97 3.58 18.12
#